data_AF-A0AAU6SB72-F1
#
_entry.id   AF-A0AAU6SB72-F1
#
_cell.length_a   1.000
_cell.length_b   1.000
_cell.length_c   1.000
_cell.angle_alpha   90.00
_cell.angle_beta   90.00
_cell.angle_gamma   90.00
#
_symmetry.space_group_name_H-M   'P 1'
#
loop_
_entity.id
_entity.type
_entity.pdbx_description
1 polymer ?
#
loop_
_entity_poly.entity_id
_entity_poly.type
_entity_poly.pdbx_seq_one_letter_code
_entity_poly.pdbx_strand_id
1 'polypeptide(L)'
;MRRWMLGAAATLAVIVWSVSDYMRWRALGVGGLPPTMWGWLRVTHMRIRAGDPFSVRTDGVAHPEIAALPARSSPRPAIAPHPVPHRVLDQHASADLVLDLEGVFDDFIATADSSIEYRTSSWERHNKALFLTASPRWREGARLEFGHFHPSDGSMHVILSPADAAIVVERSWGELHPLAGKMLDLPATYTLLYPPRDRDDLTVVRTILQAALVATAERSAVA
;
A
#
# COMPACT_ATOMS: atom_id res chain seq x y z
N MET A 1 -4.33 -48.83 -13.75
CA MET A 1 -3.12 -47.98 -13.86
C MET A 1 -3.39 -46.51 -14.19
N ARG A 2 -4.11 -46.17 -15.27
CA ARG A 2 -4.25 -44.77 -15.74
C ARG A 2 -4.81 -43.75 -14.72
N ARG A 3 -5.82 -44.13 -13.92
CA ARG A 3 -6.41 -43.25 -12.87
C ARG A 3 -5.45 -42.98 -11.70
N TRP A 4 -4.63 -43.98 -11.32
CA TRP A 4 -3.62 -43.84 -10.26
C TRP A 4 -2.44 -42.97 -10.69
N MET A 5 -2.01 -43.09 -11.95
CA MET A 5 -0.96 -42.25 -12.52
C MET A 5 -1.41 -40.78 -12.66
N LEU A 6 -2.67 -40.55 -13.06
CA LEU A 6 -3.25 -39.20 -13.08
C LEU A 6 -3.36 -38.59 -11.66
N GLY A 7 -3.75 -39.39 -10.66
CA GLY A 7 -3.77 -38.95 -9.26
C GLY A 7 -2.38 -38.59 -8.73
N ALA A 8 -1.36 -39.41 -9.01
CA ALA A 8 0.02 -39.15 -8.60
C ALA A 8 0.61 -37.90 -9.26
N ALA A 9 0.36 -37.69 -10.56
CA ALA A 9 0.81 -36.51 -11.28
C ALA A 9 0.15 -35.21 -10.77
N ALA A 10 -1.16 -35.25 -10.48
CA ALA A 10 -1.87 -34.11 -9.89
C ALA A 10 -1.34 -33.76 -8.50
N THR A 11 -1.12 -34.76 -7.63
CA THR A 11 -0.52 -34.54 -6.30
C THR A 11 0.87 -33.93 -6.40
N LEU A 12 1.72 -34.44 -7.30
CA LEU A 12 3.05 -33.88 -7.52
C LEU A 12 2.98 -32.43 -8.00
N ALA A 13 2.09 -32.11 -8.94
CA ALA A 13 1.90 -30.75 -9.43
C ALA A 13 1.47 -29.78 -8.31
N VAL A 14 0.55 -30.19 -7.44
CA VAL A 14 0.12 -29.38 -6.28
C VAL A 14 1.28 -29.16 -5.30
N ILE A 15 2.10 -30.18 -5.03
CA ILE A 15 3.27 -30.05 -4.17
C ILE A 15 4.28 -29.07 -4.77
N VAL A 16 4.65 -29.25 -6.05
CA VAL A 16 5.60 -28.38 -6.74
C VAL A 16 5.10 -26.94 -6.78
N TRP A 17 3.81 -26.73 -7.09
CA TRP A 17 3.20 -25.41 -7.06
C TRP A 17 3.23 -24.78 -5.67
N SER A 18 2.88 -25.55 -4.62
CA SER A 18 2.84 -25.06 -3.24
C SER A 18 4.24 -24.65 -2.76
N VAL A 19 5.26 -25.46 -3.06
CA VAL A 19 6.66 -25.15 -2.74
C VAL A 19 7.09 -23.90 -3.51
N SER A 20 6.78 -23.79 -4.80
CA SER A 20 7.12 -22.61 -5.59
C SER A 20 6.43 -21.34 -5.09
N ASP A 21 5.14 -21.39 -4.75
CA ASP A 21 4.39 -20.24 -4.24
C ASP A 21 4.90 -19.82 -2.85
N TYR A 22 5.21 -20.79 -1.98
CA TYR A 22 5.85 -20.54 -0.69
C TYR A 22 7.21 -19.84 -0.84
N MET A 23 8.06 -20.31 -1.76
CA MET A 23 9.37 -19.72 -1.98
C MET A 23 9.26 -18.31 -2.58
N ARG A 24 8.30 -18.06 -3.47
CA ARG A 24 7.99 -16.71 -3.98
C ARG A 24 7.53 -15.78 -2.87
N TRP A 25 6.62 -16.24 -2.00
CA TRP A 25 6.18 -15.47 -0.84
C TRP A 25 7.34 -15.09 0.07
N ARG A 26 8.21 -16.06 0.40
CA ARG A 26 9.39 -15.81 1.23
C ARG A 26 10.38 -14.85 0.59
N ALA A 27 10.50 -14.86 -0.74
CA ALA A 27 11.37 -13.96 -1.47
C ALA A 27 10.89 -12.50 -1.42
N LEU A 28 9.62 -12.24 -1.09
CA LEU A 28 9.11 -10.88 -0.85
C LEU A 28 9.72 -10.21 0.41
N GLY A 29 10.45 -10.98 1.22
CA GLY A 29 11.13 -10.48 2.41
C GLY A 29 10.22 -10.40 3.63
N VAL A 30 10.61 -9.55 4.59
CA VAL A 30 9.90 -9.39 5.86
C VAL A 30 8.60 -8.60 5.64
N GLY A 31 7.54 -9.03 6.32
CA GLY A 31 6.26 -8.30 6.34
C GLY A 31 5.15 -9.04 7.06
N GLY A 32 4.83 -8.59 8.28
CA GLY A 32 3.65 -8.98 9.06
C GLY A 32 3.61 -10.41 9.63
N LEU A 33 4.07 -11.43 8.89
CA LEU A 33 3.99 -12.84 9.28
C LEU A 33 5.37 -13.54 9.22
N PRO A 34 5.67 -14.45 10.18
CA PRO A 34 6.91 -15.21 10.15
C PRO A 34 7.02 -16.08 8.87
N PRO A 35 8.19 -16.15 8.21
CA PRO A 35 8.39 -16.86 6.93
C PRO A 35 8.44 -18.39 7.13
N THR A 36 7.32 -18.93 7.63
CA THR A 36 7.09 -20.34 7.96
C THR A 36 5.94 -20.88 7.12
N MET A 37 5.80 -22.20 7.00
CA MET A 37 4.66 -22.81 6.32
C MET A 37 3.31 -22.37 6.90
N TRP A 38 3.24 -22.17 8.22
CA TRP A 38 2.05 -21.64 8.88
C TRP A 38 1.75 -20.20 8.47
N GLY A 39 2.78 -19.34 8.39
CA GLY A 39 2.64 -17.99 7.88
C GLY A 39 2.11 -17.97 6.44
N TRP A 40 2.66 -18.84 5.59
CA TRP A 40 2.21 -19.00 4.21
C TRP A 40 0.75 -19.45 4.10
N LEU A 41 0.33 -20.45 4.89
CA LEU A 41 -1.07 -20.88 4.92
C LEU A 41 -2.00 -19.74 5.33
N ARG A 42 -1.59 -18.89 6.29
CA ARG A 42 -2.37 -17.71 6.70
C ARG A 42 -2.46 -16.69 5.57
N VAL A 43 -1.37 -16.38 4.88
CA VAL A 43 -1.37 -15.46 3.74
C VAL A 43 -2.20 -16.01 2.58
N THR A 44 -2.12 -17.31 2.30
CA THR A 44 -2.95 -17.96 1.29
C THR A 44 -4.44 -17.87 1.64
N HIS A 45 -4.79 -18.05 2.92
CA HIS A 45 -6.16 -17.83 3.38
C HIS A 45 -6.62 -16.37 3.22
N MET A 46 -5.74 -15.40 3.49
CA MET A 46 -6.01 -13.97 3.27
C MET A 46 -6.21 -13.67 1.78
N ARG A 47 -5.37 -14.22 0.89
CA ARG A 47 -5.48 -14.09 -0.57
C ARG A 47 -6.85 -14.54 -1.07
N ILE A 48 -7.36 -15.68 -0.58
CA ILE A 48 -8.68 -16.19 -0.97
C ILE A 48 -9.82 -15.23 -0.57
N ARG A 49 -9.62 -14.42 0.48
CA ARG A 49 -10.59 -13.43 0.98
C ARG A 49 -10.31 -11.99 0.50
N ALA A 50 -9.27 -11.80 -0.31
CA ALA A 50 -8.91 -10.50 -0.86
C ALA A 50 -10.08 -9.87 -1.62
N GLY A 51 -10.23 -8.56 -1.52
CA GLY A 51 -11.06 -7.77 -2.42
C GLY A 51 -10.38 -7.52 -3.76
N ASP A 52 -11.19 -7.08 -4.71
CA ASP A 52 -10.69 -6.48 -5.93
C ASP A 52 -9.99 -5.14 -5.58
N PRO A 53 -8.68 -5.00 -5.84
CA PRO A 53 -7.93 -3.79 -5.51
C PRO A 53 -8.37 -2.57 -6.36
N PHE A 54 -9.18 -2.77 -7.40
CA PHE A 54 -9.70 -1.70 -8.26
C PHE A 54 -11.15 -1.31 -7.95
N SER A 55 -11.81 -2.03 -7.04
CA SER A 55 -13.20 -1.75 -6.64
C SER A 55 -13.27 -0.64 -5.58
N VAL A 56 -12.98 0.60 -5.99
CA VAL A 56 -12.97 1.76 -5.10
C VAL A 56 -14.36 2.37 -4.92
N ARG A 57 -14.66 2.82 -3.69
CA ARG A 57 -15.87 3.61 -3.40
C ARG A 57 -15.68 5.04 -3.91
N THR A 58 -16.72 5.63 -4.51
CA THR A 58 -16.67 6.98 -5.09
C THR A 58 -17.45 8.01 -4.27
N ASP A 59 -17.58 7.78 -2.96
CA ASP A 59 -18.36 8.67 -2.09
C ASP A 59 -17.63 10.00 -1.85
N GLY A 60 -18.38 11.10 -1.87
CA GLY A 60 -17.86 12.45 -1.65
C GLY A 60 -17.41 13.15 -2.93
N VAL A 61 -16.60 14.20 -2.77
CA VAL A 61 -16.04 14.99 -3.87
C VAL A 61 -14.53 14.92 -3.76
N ALA A 62 -13.85 14.56 -4.84
CA ALA A 62 -12.40 14.51 -4.87
C ALA A 62 -11.82 15.92 -4.74
N HIS A 63 -10.66 16.03 -4.12
CA HIS A 63 -9.96 17.30 -4.04
C HIS A 63 -9.60 17.79 -5.45
N PRO A 64 -9.68 19.11 -5.74
CA PRO A 64 -9.47 19.64 -7.09
C PRO A 64 -8.11 19.24 -7.69
N GLU A 65 -7.06 19.25 -6.89
CA GLU A 65 -5.72 18.83 -7.26
C GLU A 65 -5.63 17.33 -7.60
N ILE A 66 -6.43 16.50 -6.93
CA ILE A 66 -6.53 15.07 -7.24
C ILE A 66 -7.31 14.84 -8.54
N ALA A 67 -8.44 15.53 -8.71
CA ALA A 67 -9.23 15.48 -9.95
C ALA A 67 -8.41 15.90 -11.19
N ALA A 68 -7.44 16.78 -11.00
CA ALA A 68 -6.54 17.29 -12.03
C ALA A 68 -5.30 16.41 -12.31
N LEU A 69 -5.07 15.32 -11.55
CA LEU A 69 -3.88 14.48 -11.73
C LEU A 69 -3.77 13.93 -13.17
N PRO A 70 -2.62 13.98 -13.82
CA PRO A 70 -2.47 13.34 -15.12
C PRO A 70 -2.68 11.82 -15.00
N ALA A 71 -3.07 11.16 -16.11
CA ALA A 71 -3.00 9.71 -16.15
C ALA A 71 -1.52 9.28 -16.07
N ARG A 72 -1.21 8.24 -15.30
CA ARG A 72 0.13 7.68 -15.24
C ARG A 72 0.51 7.16 -16.63
N SER A 73 1.68 7.57 -17.12
CA SER A 73 2.10 7.30 -18.49
C SER A 73 2.53 5.85 -18.75
N SER A 74 2.82 5.07 -17.70
CA SER A 74 3.19 3.65 -17.80
C SER A 74 2.03 2.72 -17.46
N PRO A 75 2.10 1.46 -17.90
CA PRO A 75 1.29 0.40 -17.33
C PRO A 75 1.47 0.29 -15.81
N ARG A 76 0.44 -0.22 -15.14
CA ARG A 76 0.51 -0.59 -13.72
C ARG A 76 1.63 -1.63 -13.53
N PRO A 77 2.40 -1.53 -12.43
CA PRO A 77 3.38 -2.55 -12.12
C PRO A 77 2.71 -3.86 -11.71
N ALA A 78 3.45 -4.95 -11.81
CA ALA A 78 3.02 -6.24 -11.32
C ALA A 78 3.04 -6.26 -9.78
N ILE A 79 1.94 -6.66 -9.16
CA ILE A 79 1.81 -6.77 -7.71
C ILE A 79 1.88 -8.23 -7.28
N ALA A 80 2.58 -8.47 -6.16
CA ALA A 80 2.68 -9.79 -5.59
C ALA A 80 1.29 -10.33 -5.24
N PRO A 81 0.95 -11.59 -5.60
CA PRO A 81 -0.37 -12.13 -5.30
C PRO A 81 -0.59 -12.38 -3.79
N HIS A 82 0.48 -12.33 -2.99
CA HIS A 82 0.43 -12.48 -1.54
C HIS A 82 0.10 -11.11 -0.91
N PRO A 83 -1.04 -10.96 -0.20
CA PRO A 83 -1.45 -9.66 0.33
C PRO A 83 -0.56 -9.13 1.46
N VAL A 84 0.27 -9.99 2.08
CA VAL A 84 1.15 -9.61 3.20
C VAL A 84 2.50 -10.33 3.03
N PRO A 85 3.63 -9.62 2.91
CA PRO A 85 3.70 -8.17 2.63
C PRO A 85 3.08 -7.84 1.26
N HIS A 86 2.49 -6.65 1.16
CA HIS A 86 2.00 -6.12 -0.12
C HIS A 86 3.18 -5.49 -0.88
N ARG A 87 3.63 -6.13 -1.96
CA ARG A 87 4.87 -5.75 -2.66
C ARG A 87 4.65 -5.58 -4.15
N VAL A 88 5.35 -4.59 -4.69
CA VAL A 88 5.52 -4.38 -6.12
C VAL A 88 6.65 -5.28 -6.62
N LEU A 89 6.47 -5.96 -7.75
CA LEU A 89 7.42 -6.93 -8.31
C LEU A 89 8.35 -6.33 -9.37
N ASP A 90 7.95 -5.24 -10.02
CA ASP A 90 8.70 -4.57 -11.08
C ASP A 90 8.57 -3.04 -10.97
N GLN A 91 9.22 -2.29 -11.87
CA GLN A 91 9.20 -0.82 -11.86
C GLN A 91 9.63 -0.19 -10.51
N HIS A 92 10.57 -0.82 -9.80
CA HIS A 92 11.13 -0.25 -8.57
C HIS A 92 11.81 1.08 -8.85
N ALA A 93 11.68 2.03 -7.91
CA ALA A 93 12.39 3.30 -8.00
C ALA A 93 13.91 3.07 -7.94
N SER A 94 14.65 3.91 -8.65
CA SER A 94 16.12 3.95 -8.51
C SER A 94 16.51 4.44 -7.11
N ALA A 95 17.73 4.12 -6.67
CA ALA A 95 18.20 4.57 -5.35
C ALA A 95 18.13 6.10 -5.19
N ASP A 96 18.47 6.85 -6.25
CA ASP A 96 18.38 8.32 -6.25
C ASP A 96 16.92 8.80 -6.12
N LEU A 97 15.96 8.13 -6.77
CA LEU A 97 14.54 8.46 -6.64
C LEU A 97 13.98 8.08 -5.26
N VAL A 98 14.47 7.02 -4.64
CA VAL A 98 14.10 6.68 -3.25
C VAL A 98 14.60 7.77 -2.29
N LEU A 99 15.82 8.30 -2.49
CA LEU A 99 16.34 9.42 -1.70
C LEU A 99 15.54 10.71 -1.96
N ASP A 100 15.22 11.01 -3.21
CA ASP A 100 14.37 12.15 -3.54
C ASP A 100 12.96 12.00 -2.91
N LEU A 101 12.41 10.78 -2.87
CA LEU A 101 11.14 10.47 -2.22
C LEU A 101 11.20 10.64 -0.70
N GLU A 102 12.29 10.20 -0.05
CA GLU A 102 12.53 10.47 1.37
C GLU A 102 12.54 11.98 1.65
N GLY A 103 13.19 12.76 0.77
CA GLY A 103 13.16 14.22 0.83
C GLY A 103 11.75 14.82 0.72
N VAL A 104 10.86 14.24 -0.09
CA VAL A 104 9.45 14.66 -0.15
C VAL A 104 8.78 14.48 1.22
N PHE A 105 9.00 13.35 1.89
CA PHE A 105 8.43 13.11 3.22
C PHE A 105 9.03 14.05 4.29
N ASP A 106 10.33 14.32 4.22
CA ASP A 106 11.00 15.23 5.14
C ASP A 106 10.50 16.68 4.99
N ASP A 107 10.19 17.11 3.77
CA ASP A 107 9.58 18.42 3.50
C ASP A 107 8.22 18.59 4.19
N PHE A 108 7.40 17.53 4.26
CA PHE A 108 6.12 17.57 5.00
C PHE A 108 6.33 17.83 6.49
N ILE A 109 7.40 17.28 7.08
CA ILE A 109 7.74 17.53 8.48
C ILE A 109 8.24 18.96 8.66
N ALA A 110 9.10 19.44 7.75
CA ALA A 110 9.70 20.77 7.85
C ALA A 110 8.69 21.91 7.68
N THR A 111 7.65 21.72 6.86
CA THR A 111 6.68 22.77 6.49
C THR A 111 5.43 22.83 7.35
N ALA A 112 5.09 21.76 8.10
CA ALA A 112 3.78 21.65 8.75
C ALA A 112 3.68 22.28 10.16
N ASP A 113 4.62 23.18 10.51
CA ASP A 113 4.64 23.99 11.75
C ASP A 113 4.18 23.22 13.00
N SER A 114 4.77 22.04 13.23
CA SER A 114 4.55 21.08 14.34
C SER A 114 3.31 20.17 14.31
N SER A 115 2.51 20.19 13.24
CA SER A 115 1.30 19.36 13.12
C SER A 115 1.51 17.97 12.52
N ILE A 116 2.73 17.65 12.05
CA ILE A 116 3.09 16.36 11.46
C ILE A 116 4.36 15.83 12.13
N GLU A 117 4.39 14.52 12.40
CA GLU A 117 5.54 13.83 12.98
C GLU A 117 5.83 12.49 12.27
N TYR A 118 7.09 12.04 12.35
CA TYR A 118 7.45 10.67 12.00
C TYR A 118 7.22 9.73 13.17
N ARG A 119 6.57 8.61 12.91
CA ARG A 119 6.53 7.45 13.83
C ARG A 119 6.70 6.17 13.03
N THR A 120 6.97 5.05 13.71
CA THR A 120 6.88 3.73 13.06
C THR A 120 5.44 3.48 12.61
N SER A 121 5.25 3.04 11.36
CA SER A 121 3.92 2.71 10.82
C SER A 121 3.20 1.71 11.73
N SER A 122 1.92 1.97 11.99
CA SER A 122 1.08 1.08 12.81
C SER A 122 0.77 -0.24 12.12
N TRP A 123 0.74 -0.25 10.78
CA TRP A 123 0.42 -1.42 9.97
C TRP A 123 1.65 -2.13 9.43
N GLU A 124 2.65 -1.41 8.90
CA GLU A 124 3.87 -2.03 8.36
C GLU A 124 4.87 -2.38 9.48
N ARG A 125 4.82 -1.68 10.62
CA ARG A 125 5.62 -1.94 11.85
C ARG A 125 7.14 -1.81 11.74
N HIS A 126 7.67 -1.49 10.56
CA HIS A 126 9.12 -1.40 10.33
C HIS A 126 9.54 -0.07 9.69
N ASN A 127 8.73 0.47 8.77
CA ASN A 127 9.04 1.73 8.08
C ASN A 127 8.52 2.94 8.86
N LYS A 128 9.18 4.08 8.69
CA LYS A 128 8.69 5.37 9.16
C LYS A 128 7.47 5.78 8.35
N ALA A 129 6.49 6.35 9.04
CA ALA A 129 5.27 6.88 8.46
C ALA A 129 5.03 8.30 8.98
N LEU A 130 4.33 9.08 8.18
CA LEU A 130 3.84 10.40 8.55
C LEU A 130 2.53 10.27 9.32
N PHE A 131 2.49 10.93 10.47
CA PHE A 131 1.33 11.03 11.33
C PHE A 131 0.97 12.49 11.55
N LEU A 132 -0.32 12.79 11.71
CA LEU A 132 -0.72 14.03 12.38
C LEU A 132 -0.32 13.96 13.86
N THR A 133 0.27 15.04 14.38
CA THR A 133 0.59 15.17 15.80
C THR A 133 -0.69 15.08 16.62
N ALA A 134 -0.70 14.22 17.63
CA ALA A 134 -1.83 14.11 18.55
C ALA A 134 -2.07 15.47 19.25
N SER A 135 -3.33 15.90 19.29
CA SER A 135 -3.74 17.13 19.98
C SER A 135 -4.94 16.83 20.87
N PRO A 136 -5.38 17.72 21.77
CA PRO A 136 -6.64 17.51 22.51
C PRO A 136 -7.85 17.23 21.60
N ARG A 137 -7.74 17.63 20.32
CA ARG A 137 -8.71 17.38 19.26
C ARG A 137 -8.64 15.93 18.75
N TRP A 138 -7.46 15.28 18.77
CA TRP A 138 -7.17 13.99 18.15
C TRP A 138 -6.66 12.96 19.18
N ARG A 139 -7.35 11.82 19.32
CA ARG A 139 -6.81 10.71 20.12
C ARG A 139 -5.64 10.04 19.38
N GLU A 140 -4.57 9.77 20.12
CA GLU A 140 -3.41 9.04 19.62
C GLU A 140 -3.79 7.67 19.05
N GLY A 141 -3.18 7.28 17.94
CA GLY A 141 -3.29 5.93 17.40
C GLY A 141 -3.08 5.86 15.89
N ALA A 142 -3.22 4.64 15.36
CA ALA A 142 -3.02 4.32 13.96
C ALA A 142 -3.79 5.26 13.00
N ARG A 143 -4.96 5.74 13.42
CA ARG A 143 -5.85 6.60 12.61
C ARG A 143 -5.24 7.95 12.21
N LEU A 144 -4.14 8.38 12.83
CA LEU A 144 -3.42 9.62 12.49
C LEU A 144 -2.34 9.41 11.43
N GLU A 145 -1.98 8.15 11.11
CA GLU A 145 -1.12 7.84 9.97
C GLU A 145 -1.83 8.24 8.68
N PHE A 146 -1.11 8.83 7.75
CA PHE A 146 -1.66 9.12 6.41
C PHE A 146 -0.76 8.65 5.27
N GLY A 147 0.53 8.38 5.52
CA GLY A 147 1.42 7.89 4.48
C GLY A 147 2.71 7.27 5.01
N HIS A 148 3.18 6.21 4.36
CA HIS A 148 4.54 5.67 4.54
C HIS A 148 5.06 5.12 3.22
N PHE A 149 6.38 5.09 3.07
CA PHE A 149 7.03 4.52 1.90
C PHE A 149 7.80 3.24 2.24
N HIS A 150 8.08 2.45 1.21
CA HIS A 150 8.90 1.26 1.23
C HIS A 150 10.28 1.59 0.65
N PRO A 151 11.34 1.74 1.47
CA PRO A 151 12.67 2.06 0.96
C PRO A 151 13.24 1.02 -0.02
N SER A 152 12.72 -0.22 0.02
CA SER A 152 13.16 -1.31 -0.83
C SER A 152 12.76 -1.18 -2.29
N ASP A 153 11.64 -0.53 -2.59
CA ASP A 153 11.08 -0.48 -3.95
C ASP A 153 10.51 0.90 -4.34
N GLY A 154 10.38 1.84 -3.41
CA GLY A 154 9.83 3.19 -3.62
C GLY A 154 8.31 3.26 -3.66
N SER A 155 7.59 2.14 -3.49
CA SER A 155 6.14 2.13 -3.34
C SER A 155 5.71 2.68 -1.98
N MET A 156 4.44 3.03 -1.83
CA MET A 156 3.95 3.67 -0.62
C MET A 156 2.56 3.19 -0.24
N HIS A 157 2.24 3.26 1.04
CA HIS A 157 0.87 3.18 1.50
C HIS A 157 0.37 4.55 1.95
N VAL A 158 -0.82 4.93 1.49
CA VAL A 158 -1.52 6.17 1.88
C VAL A 158 -2.97 5.90 2.24
N ILE A 159 -3.56 6.80 3.02
CA ILE A 159 -4.98 6.76 3.39
C ILE A 159 -5.67 8.00 2.82
N LEU A 160 -6.53 7.79 1.82
CA LEU A 160 -7.21 8.84 1.08
C LEU A 160 -8.70 8.93 1.45
N SER A 161 -9.36 10.01 1.03
CA SER A 161 -10.83 10.00 0.94
C SER A 161 -11.28 8.99 -0.13
N PRO A 162 -12.52 8.46 -0.07
CA PRO A 162 -13.00 7.54 -1.11
C PRO A 162 -12.95 8.14 -2.51
N ALA A 163 -13.40 9.39 -2.69
CA ALA A 163 -13.36 10.08 -3.96
C ALA A 163 -11.93 10.28 -4.50
N ASP A 164 -10.96 10.62 -3.65
CA ASP A 164 -9.56 10.75 -4.09
C ASP A 164 -8.96 9.40 -4.47
N ALA A 165 -9.20 8.36 -3.66
CA ALA A 165 -8.75 7.01 -3.96
C ALA A 165 -9.29 6.53 -5.31
N ALA A 166 -10.55 6.85 -5.64
CA ALA A 166 -11.15 6.48 -6.91
C ALA A 166 -10.39 7.10 -8.09
N ILE A 167 -10.05 8.39 -8.01
CA ILE A 167 -9.28 9.08 -9.06
C ILE A 167 -7.84 8.55 -9.13
N VAL A 168 -7.17 8.35 -7.99
CA VAL A 168 -5.80 7.80 -7.94
C VAL A 168 -5.74 6.42 -8.61
N VAL A 169 -6.73 5.57 -8.32
CA VAL A 169 -6.84 4.27 -8.96
C VAL A 169 -7.19 4.42 -10.44
N GLU A 170 -8.21 5.19 -10.82
CA GLU A 170 -8.60 5.41 -12.22
C GLU A 170 -7.42 5.89 -13.09
N ARG A 171 -6.64 6.86 -12.57
CA ARG A 171 -5.46 7.44 -13.24
C ARG A 171 -4.22 6.55 -13.16
N SER A 172 -4.36 5.33 -12.64
CA SER A 172 -3.30 4.30 -12.58
C SER A 172 -2.09 4.68 -11.73
N TRP A 173 -2.27 5.51 -10.71
CA TRP A 173 -1.21 5.86 -9.74
C TRP A 173 -1.09 4.87 -8.59
N GLY A 174 -2.13 4.09 -8.34
CA GLY A 174 -2.14 3.08 -7.30
C GLY A 174 -3.31 2.12 -7.41
N GLU A 175 -3.44 1.27 -6.40
CA GLU A 175 -4.52 0.32 -6.20
C GLU A 175 -4.81 0.13 -4.71
N LEU A 176 -6.03 -0.26 -4.34
CA LEU A 176 -6.33 -0.53 -2.94
C LEU A 176 -5.52 -1.75 -2.46
N HIS A 177 -5.12 -1.72 -1.19
CA HIS A 177 -4.63 -2.93 -0.56
C HIS A 177 -5.75 -3.99 -0.58
N PRO A 178 -5.48 -5.24 -0.98
CA PRO A 178 -6.51 -6.27 -1.15
C PRO A 178 -7.31 -6.59 0.13
N LEU A 179 -6.76 -6.25 1.29
CA LEU A 179 -7.39 -6.43 2.61
C LEU A 179 -8.00 -5.14 3.19
N ALA A 180 -7.96 -4.01 2.48
CA ALA A 180 -8.50 -2.72 2.91
C ALA A 180 -9.98 -2.83 3.31
N GLY A 181 -10.33 -2.35 4.51
CA GLY A 181 -11.68 -2.41 5.07
C GLY A 181 -12.22 -3.82 5.36
N LYS A 182 -11.40 -4.87 5.24
CA LYS A 182 -11.83 -6.28 5.37
C LYS A 182 -11.12 -7.03 6.48
N MET A 183 -9.80 -6.86 6.60
CA MET A 183 -8.96 -7.60 7.55
C MET A 183 -7.87 -6.69 8.11
N LEU A 184 -7.26 -7.10 9.23
CA LEU A 184 -6.12 -6.42 9.86
C LEU A 184 -6.38 -4.96 10.28
N ASP A 185 -7.64 -4.58 10.46
CA ASP A 185 -8.05 -3.21 10.81
C ASP A 185 -7.49 -2.16 9.83
N LEU A 186 -7.36 -2.54 8.55
CA LEU A 186 -6.91 -1.64 7.50
C LEU A 186 -8.03 -0.66 7.14
N PRO A 187 -7.73 0.64 6.99
CA PRO A 187 -8.68 1.61 6.46
C PRO A 187 -9.27 1.15 5.12
N ALA A 188 -10.54 1.51 4.86
CA ALA A 188 -11.23 1.09 3.63
C ALA A 188 -10.57 1.61 2.34
N THR A 189 -9.87 2.74 2.44
CA THR A 189 -9.15 3.41 1.34
C THR A 189 -7.63 3.25 1.46
N TYR A 190 -7.16 2.26 2.22
CA TYR A 190 -5.74 1.98 2.36
C TYR A 190 -5.16 1.61 0.99
N THR A 191 -4.43 2.54 0.38
CA THR A 191 -4.04 2.50 -1.04
C THR A 191 -2.55 2.27 -1.15
N LEU A 192 -2.13 1.35 -2.01
CA LEU A 192 -0.74 1.22 -2.46
C LEU A 192 -0.52 2.18 -3.64
N LEU A 193 0.36 3.16 -3.48
CA LEU A 193 0.88 3.96 -4.58
C LEU A 193 2.07 3.25 -5.20
N TYR A 194 2.12 3.27 -6.52
CA TYR A 194 3.23 2.68 -7.26
C TYR A 194 4.50 3.54 -7.16
N PRO A 195 5.71 2.94 -7.29
CA PRO A 195 6.95 3.68 -7.18
C PRO A 195 7.06 4.83 -8.19
N PRO A 196 7.70 5.96 -7.83
CA PRO A 196 8.00 7.01 -8.79
C PRO A 196 9.04 6.52 -9.82
N ARG A 197 8.85 6.89 -11.09
CA ARG A 197 9.76 6.54 -12.19
C ARG A 197 10.73 7.66 -12.54
N ASP A 198 10.37 8.88 -12.18
CA ASP A 198 11.11 10.11 -12.42
C ASP A 198 10.68 11.18 -11.40
N ARG A 199 11.22 12.39 -11.56
CA ARG A 199 10.93 13.52 -10.67
C ARG A 199 9.57 14.17 -10.93
N ASP A 200 8.97 13.94 -12.10
CA ASP A 200 7.62 14.41 -12.39
C ASP A 200 6.60 13.56 -11.63
N ASP A 201 6.81 12.24 -11.57
CA ASP A 201 6.05 11.33 -10.71
C ASP A 201 6.12 11.76 -9.23
N LEU A 202 7.27 12.26 -8.74
CA LEU A 202 7.39 12.76 -7.36
C LEU A 202 6.50 13.97 -7.08
N THR A 203 6.26 14.82 -8.07
CA THR A 203 5.34 15.95 -7.95
C THR A 203 3.91 15.45 -7.75
N VAL A 204 3.50 14.41 -8.50
CA VAL A 204 2.19 13.77 -8.33
C VAL A 204 2.09 13.07 -6.97
N VAL A 205 3.13 12.37 -6.54
CA VAL A 205 3.19 11.74 -5.21
C VAL A 205 2.99 12.77 -4.11
N ARG A 206 3.64 13.94 -4.19
CA ARG A 206 3.46 15.03 -3.23
C ARG A 206 2.00 15.51 -3.20
N THR A 207 1.36 15.67 -4.35
CA THR A 207 -0.07 16.03 -4.43
C THR A 207 -0.96 15.00 -3.75
N ILE A 208 -0.71 13.70 -3.98
CA ILE A 208 -1.49 12.62 -3.36
C ILE A 208 -1.28 12.58 -1.83
N LEU A 209 -0.05 12.77 -1.36
CA LEU A 209 0.25 12.85 0.07
C LEU A 209 -0.42 14.05 0.74
N GLN A 210 -0.49 15.19 0.07
CA GLN A 210 -1.21 16.36 0.56
C GLN A 210 -2.71 16.07 0.74
N ALA A 211 -3.34 15.40 -0.22
CA ALA A 211 -4.74 14.99 -0.10
C ALA A 211 -4.94 13.95 1.03
N ALA A 212 -4.00 13.02 1.21
CA ALA A 212 -4.03 12.05 2.31
C ALA A 212 -3.95 12.73 3.69
N LEU A 213 -3.12 13.76 3.81
CA LEU A 213 -3.03 14.61 5.00
C LEU A 213 -4.37 15.29 5.29
N VAL A 214 -4.96 15.97 4.30
CA VAL A 214 -6.25 16.66 4.45
C VAL A 214 -7.36 15.68 4.84
N ALA A 215 -7.50 14.56 4.13
CA ALA A 215 -8.49 13.53 4.43
C ALA A 215 -8.31 12.94 5.85
N THR A 216 -7.07 12.82 6.31
CA THR A 216 -6.77 12.34 7.67
C THR A 216 -7.11 13.38 8.75
N ALA A 217 -6.89 14.66 8.47
CA ALA A 217 -7.32 15.75 9.35
C ALA A 217 -8.85 15.83 9.46
N GLU A 218 -9.56 15.73 8.33
CA GLU A 218 -11.02 15.73 8.28
C GLU A 218 -11.63 14.53 9.01
N ARG A 219 -11.12 13.31 8.76
CA ARG A 219 -11.58 12.10 9.46
C ARG A 219 -11.39 12.20 10.96
N SER A 220 -10.25 12.76 11.38
CA SER A 220 -9.96 12.95 12.80
C SER A 220 -10.91 13.98 13.42
N ALA A 221 -11.33 15.01 12.66
CA ALA A 221 -12.27 16.07 13.08
C ALA A 221 -13.65 15.59 13.54
N VAL A 222 -14.06 14.42 13.05
CA VAL A 222 -15.42 13.90 13.24
C VAL A 222 -15.45 12.77 14.28
N ALA A 223 -14.29 12.29 14.75
CA ALA A 223 -14.13 11.14 15.66
C ALA A 223 -14.01 11.55 17.13
#